data_AF-A0A164MRB5-F1
#
_entry.id   AF-A0A164MRB5-F1
#
_cell.length_a   1.000
_cell.length_b   1.000
_cell.length_c   1.000
_cell.angle_alpha   90.00
_cell.angle_beta   90.00
_cell.angle_gamma   90.00
#
_symmetry.space_group_name_H-M   'P 1'
#
loop_
_entity.id
_entity.type
_entity.pdbx_description
1 polymer ?
#
loop_
_entity_poly.entity_id
_entity_poly.type
_entity_poly.pdbx_seq_one_letter_code
_entity_poly.pdbx_strand_id
1 'polypeptide(L)' 'MIACVGPADLNYEESLSTLRYADHARKIKNKKYFNRDPTMVEVMALRAEIHQLLVAYSNESTSIAEV' A
#
# COMPACT_ATOMS: atom_id res chain seq x y z
N MET A 1 -1.18 15.87 8.81
CA MET A 1 -0.68 16.96 9.67
C MET A 1 -1.78 18.00 9.78
N ILE A 2 -2.02 18.56 10.97
CA ILE A 2 -2.91 19.71 11.20
C ILE A 2 -2.05 20.79 11.87
N ALA A 3 -2.07 22.01 11.33
CA ALA A 3 -1.36 23.15 11.88
C ALA A 3 -2.35 24.01 12.68
N CYS A 4 -2.09 24.17 13.98
CA CYS A 4 -2.91 25.00 14.87
C CYS A 4 -2.22 26.34 15.08
N VAL A 5 -2.92 27.45 14.80
CA VAL A 5 -2.39 28.81 14.94
C VAL A 5 -3.41 29.70 15.65
N GLY A 6 -2.92 30.71 16.37
CA GLY A 6 -3.75 31.70 17.07
C GLY A 6 -3.86 33.00 16.25
N PRO A 7 -5.01 33.72 16.28
CA PRO A 7 -5.21 34.93 15.48
C PRO A 7 -4.60 36.20 16.09
N ALA A 8 -3.99 36.12 17.28
CA ALA A 8 -3.44 37.29 17.96
C ALA A 8 -2.12 37.74 17.33
N ASP A 9 -1.94 39.06 17.18
CA ASP A 9 -0.73 39.65 16.58
C ASP A 9 0.55 39.30 17.34
N LEU A 10 0.46 39.12 18.66
CA LEU A 10 1.58 38.68 19.50
C LEU A 10 2.18 37.34 19.04
N ASN A 11 1.36 36.49 18.42
CA ASN A 11 1.73 35.16 17.95
C ASN A 11 2.08 35.13 16.47
N TYR A 12 2.23 36.29 15.81
CA TYR A 12 2.43 36.38 14.36
C TYR A 12 3.65 35.59 13.89
N GLU A 13 4.81 35.77 14.52
CA GLU A 13 6.06 35.10 14.12
C GLU A 13 5.98 33.57 14.27
N GLU A 14 5.46 33.09 15.38
CA GLU A 14 5.27 31.65 15.63
C GLU A 14 4.22 31.04 14.70
N SER A 15 3.14 31.77 14.42
CA SER A 15 2.10 31.35 13.48
C SER A 15 2.65 31.27 12.06
N LEU A 16 3.47 32.25 11.65
CA LEU A 16 4.14 32.26 10.35
C LEU A 16 5.11 31.08 10.21
N SER A 17 5.91 30.80 11.24
CA SER A 17 6.80 29.64 11.28
C SER A 17 6.03 28.33 11.15
N THR A 18 4.94 28.17 11.91
CA THR A 18 4.05 27.00 11.86
C THR A 18 3.46 26.79 10.46
N LEU A 19 2.96 27.86 9.82
CA LEU A 19 2.40 27.80 8.47
C LEU A 19 3.46 27.48 7.41
N ARG A 20 4.67 28.03 7.52
CA ARG A 20 5.80 27.70 6.64
C ARG A 20 6.16 26.22 6.75
N TYR A 21 6.21 25.68 7.97
CA TYR A 21 6.44 24.25 8.16
C TYR A 21 5.31 23.40 7.55
N ALA A 22 4.05 23.81 7.71
CA ALA A 22 2.92 23.13 7.10
C ALA A 22 2.99 23.12 5.56
N ASP A 23 3.43 24.21 4.93
CA ASP A 23 3.66 24.25 3.48
C ASP A 23 4.75 23.26 3.04
N HIS A 24 5.84 23.16 3.80
CA HIS A 24 6.89 22.16 3.54
C HIS A 24 6.37 20.74 3.72
N ALA A 25 5.66 20.46 4.81
CA ALA A 25 5.10 19.14 5.09
C ALA A 25 4.09 18.69 4.02
N ARG A 26 3.33 19.62 3.42
CA ARG A 26 2.43 19.35 2.29
C ARG A 26 3.18 18.82 1.05
N LYS A 27 4.46 19.16 0.87
CA LYS A 27 5.28 18.72 -0.27
C LYS A 27 5.85 17.31 -0.07
N ILE A 28 5.74 16.73 1.12
CA ILE A 28 6.24 15.38 1.41
C ILE A 28 5.38 14.35 0.66
N LYS A 29 5.98 13.65 -0.29
CA LYS A 29 5.33 12.58 -1.07
C LYS A 29 5.64 11.22 -0.45
N ASN A 30 4.73 10.70 0.36
CA ASN A 30 4.87 9.35 0.91
C ASN A 30 4.49 8.29 -0.14
N LYS A 31 5.32 7.24 -0.25
CA LYS A 31 4.96 6.04 -1.02
C LYS A 31 4.03 5.18 -0.17
N LYS A 32 2.74 5.18 -0.50
CA LYS A 32 1.78 4.28 0.15
C LYS A 32 2.08 2.83 -0.25
N TYR A 33 2.28 1.97 0.74
CA TYR A 33 2.38 0.53 0.56
C TYR A 33 1.19 -0.12 1.26
N PHE A 34 0.54 -1.09 0.63
CA PHE A 34 -0.49 -1.86 1.30
C PHE A 34 0.18 -2.91 2.16
N ASN A 35 0.12 -2.73 3.48
CA ASN A 35 0.74 -3.64 4.43
C ASN A 35 -0.03 -4.97 4.45
N ARG A 36 0.36 -5.91 3.57
CA ARG A 36 -0.11 -7.29 3.62
C ARG A 36 0.77 -8.07 4.58
N ASP A 37 0.15 -8.91 5.40
CA ASP A 37 0.88 -9.88 6.19
C ASP A 37 1.72 -10.76 5.25
N PRO A 38 3.06 -10.81 5.43
CA PRO A 38 3.94 -11.60 4.56
C PRO A 38 3.51 -13.07 4.51
N THR A 39 3.02 -13.62 5.62
CA THR A 39 2.56 -15.02 5.69
C THR A 39 1.33 -15.25 4.81
N MET A 40 0.37 -14.31 4.81
CA MET A 40 -0.81 -14.40 3.96
C MET A 40 -0.46 -14.24 2.48
N VAL A 41 0.50 -13.38 2.14
CA VAL A 41 0.99 -13.25 0.75
C VAL A 41 1.60 -14.56 0.26
N GLU A 42 2.43 -15.19 1.09
CA GLU A 42 3.06 -16.47 0.77
C GLU A 42 2.03 -17.59 0.62
N VAL A 43 1.08 -17.70 1.55
CA VAL A 43 -0.02 -18.68 1.46
C VAL A 43 -0.85 -18.46 0.19
N MET A 44 -1.14 -17.22 -0.20
CA MET A 44 -1.85 -16.93 -1.44
C MET A 44 -1.05 -17.32 -2.68
N ALA A 45 0.26 -17.07 -2.70
CA ALA A 45 1.13 -17.47 -3.80
C ALA A 45 1.18 -18.99 -3.95
N LEU A 46 1.40 -19.71 -2.84
CA LEU A 46 1.43 -21.17 -2.83
C LEU A 46 0.10 -21.78 -3.28
N ARG A 47 -1.04 -21.23 -2.82
CA ARG A 47 -2.36 -21.68 -3.28
C ARG A 47 -2.58 -21.43 -4.78
N ALA A 48 -2.09 -20.31 -5.30
CA ALA A 48 -2.18 -20.01 -6.73
C ALA A 48 -1.33 -20.97 -7.56
N GLU A 49 -0.12 -21.30 -7.10
CA GLU A 49 0.75 -22.29 -7.74
C GLU A 49 0.13 -23.69 -7.74
N ILE A 50 -0.41 -24.14 -6.60
CA ILE A 50 -1.16 -25.41 -6.50
C ILE A 50 -2.31 -25.43 -7.51
N HIS A 51 -3.09 -24.35 -7.59
CA HIS A 51 -4.20 -24.28 -8.54
C HIS A 51 -3.74 -24.35 -10.00
N GLN A 52 -2.66 -23.65 -10.36
CA GLN A 52 -2.09 -23.69 -11.71
C GLN A 52 -1.64 -25.11 -12.07
N LEU A 53 -0.93 -25.78 -11.17
CA LEU A 53 -0.50 -27.15 -11.38
C LEU A 53 -1.69 -28.10 -11.52
N LEU A 54 -2.70 -28.01 -10.65
CA LEU A 54 -3.91 -28.83 -10.74
C LEU A 54 -4.64 -28.66 -12.08
N VAL A 55 -4.75 -27.43 -12.57
CA VAL A 55 -5.34 -27.15 -13.89
C VAL A 55 -4.49 -27.74 -15.02
N ALA A 56 -3.16 -27.65 -14.93
CA ALA A 56 -2.28 -28.27 -15.92
C ALA A 56 -2.47 -29.80 -15.95
N TYR A 57 -2.48 -30.46 -14.79
CA TYR A 57 -2.73 -31.90 -14.69
C TYR A 57 -4.12 -32.32 -15.17
N SER A 58 -5.17 -31.52 -14.93
CA SER A 58 -6.51 -31.82 -15.45
C SER A 58 -6.57 -31.72 -16.98
N ASN A 59 -5.86 -30.75 -17.56
CA ASN A 59 -5.77 -30.62 -19.02
C ASN A 59 -4.98 -31.81 -19.62
N GLU A 60 -3.92 -32.24 -18.96
CA GLU A 60 -3.08 -33.36 -19.39
C GLU A 60 -3.83 -34.70 -19.35
N SER A 61 -4.70 -34.90 -18.35
CA SER A 61 -5.58 -36.09 -18.26
C SER A 61 -6.71 -36.08 -19.30
N THR A 62 -7.09 -34.92 -19.84
CA THR A 62 -8.06 -34.83 -20.95
C THR A 62 -7.40 -35.23 -22.29
N SER A 63 -6.12 -34.90 -22.49
CA SER A 63 -5.35 -35.28 -23.70
C SER A 63 -5.06 -36.78 -23.80
N ILE A 64 -5.06 -37.53 -22.69
CA ILE A 64 -4.83 -38.99 -22.69
C ILE A 64 -6.13 -39.75 -23.00
N ALA A 65 -7.30 -39.17 -22.74
CA ALA A 65 -8.59 -39.79 -23.01
C ALA A 65 -9.06 -39.67 -24.48
N GLU A 66 -8.40 -38.84 -25.30
CA GLU A 66 -8.71 -38.62 -26.72
C GLU A 66 -7.84 -39.45 -27.69
N VAL A 67 -7.01 -40.38 -27.19
CA VAL A 67 -6.22 -41.35 -27.98
C VAL A 67 -6.70 -42.77 -27.72
#